data_AF-A0A519HXM4-F1
#
_entry.id   AF-A0A519HXM4-F1
#
_cell.length_a   1.000
_cell.length_b   1.000
_cell.length_c   1.000
_cell.angle_alpha   90.00
_cell.angle_beta   90.00
_cell.angle_gamma   90.00
#
_symmetry.space_group_name_H-M   'P 1'
#
loop_
_entity.id
_entity.type
_entity.pdbx_description
1 polymer ?
#
loop_
_entity_poly.entity_id
_entity_poly.type
_entity_poly.pdbx_seq_one_letter_code
_entity_poly.pdbx_strand_id
1 'polypeptide(L)' 'MKRTLILAAAAAAALMTSACVTVIDADGEDYAWHGENAQPFDAARDGCRATTGKSMHTDAFRDCMADKGWTRS' A
#
# COMPACT_ATOMS: atom_id res chain seq x y z
N MET A 1 -14.46 -16.29 36.07
CA MET A 1 -15.26 -15.55 35.06
C MET A 1 -14.67 -14.17 34.70
N LYS A 2 -13.35 -13.92 34.85
CA LYS A 2 -12.72 -12.62 34.51
C LYS A 2 -11.65 -12.69 33.41
N ARG A 3 -11.32 -13.91 32.95
CA ARG A 3 -10.29 -14.17 31.91
C ARG A 3 -10.86 -14.24 30.49
N THR A 4 -12.17 -14.47 30.35
CA THR A 4 -12.84 -14.62 29.05
C THR A 4 -13.13 -13.27 28.37
N LEU A 5 -13.20 -12.18 29.12
CA LEU A 5 -13.47 -10.84 28.56
C LEU A 5 -12.25 -10.24 27.85
N ILE A 6 -11.04 -10.64 28.22
CA ILE A 6 -9.79 -10.09 27.66
C ILE A 6 -9.53 -10.68 26.26
N LEU A 7 -9.92 -11.94 26.03
CA LEU A 7 -9.74 -12.63 24.76
C LEU A 7 -10.66 -12.09 23.64
N ALA A 8 -11.86 -11.64 23.99
CA ALA A 8 -12.82 -11.11 23.02
C ALA A 8 -12.42 -9.72 22.48
N ALA A 9 -11.74 -8.89 23.28
CA ALA A 9 -11.30 -7.57 22.85
C ALA A 9 -10.12 -7.63 21.86
N ALA A 10 -9.23 -8.63 21.98
CA ALA A 10 -8.12 -8.82 21.06
C ALA A 10 -8.56 -9.34 19.68
N ALA A 11 -9.65 -10.13 19.62
CA ALA A 11 -10.17 -10.68 18.36
C ALA A 11 -10.83 -9.61 17.47
N ALA A 12 -11.38 -8.53 18.05
CA ALA A 12 -12.05 -7.47 17.29
C ALA A 12 -11.08 -6.58 16.48
N ALA A 13 -9.81 -6.47 16.90
CA ALA A 13 -8.80 -5.69 16.18
C ALA A 13 -8.26 -6.41 14.93
N ALA A 14 -8.36 -7.75 14.88
CA ALA A 14 -7.87 -8.56 13.75
C ALA A 14 -8.90 -8.69 12.61
N LEU A 15 -10.18 -8.38 12.86
CA LEU A 15 -11.26 -8.50 11.87
C LEU A 15 -11.45 -7.25 11.00
N MET A 16 -10.70 -6.17 11.26
CA MET A 16 -10.72 -4.92 10.49
C MET A 16 -9.57 -4.80 9.48
N THR A 17 -8.77 -5.86 9.29
CA THR A 17 -7.86 -5.95 8.14
C THR A 17 -8.58 -6.60 6.96
N SER A 18 -9.77 -6.11 6.61
CA SER A 18 -10.19 -6.22 5.21
C SER A 18 -9.17 -5.42 4.42
N ALA A 19 -8.25 -6.10 3.74
CA ALA A 19 -7.27 -5.46 2.87
C ALA A 19 -8.05 -4.59 1.87
N CYS A 20 -8.07 -3.28 2.11
CA CYS A 20 -8.61 -2.32 1.17
C CYS A 20 -7.61 -2.31 0.01
N VAL A 21 -7.84 -3.17 -0.97
CA VAL A 21 -7.07 -3.20 -2.20
C VAL A 21 -7.49 -1.97 -3.00
N THR A 22 -6.60 -0.99 -3.10
CA THR A 22 -6.80 0.15 -3.98
C THR A 22 -6.20 -0.18 -5.33
N VAL A 23 -7.04 -0.25 -6.36
CA VAL A 23 -6.60 -0.36 -7.75
C VAL A 23 -6.68 1.02 -8.36
N ILE A 24 -5.55 1.51 -8.87
CA ILE A 24 -5.52 2.74 -9.66
C ILE A 24 -5.31 2.30 -11.11
N ASP A 25 -6.42 2.23 -11.82
CA ASP A 25 -6.42 2.06 -13.27
C ASP A 25 -5.86 3.33 -13.92
N ALA A 26 -4.97 3.13 -14.87
CA ALA A 26 -4.28 4.21 -15.52
C ALA A 26 -4.83 4.44 -16.94
N ASP A 27 -5.57 5.52 -17.11
CA ASP A 27 -5.82 6.12 -18.42
C ASP A 27 -4.62 7.04 -18.77
N GLY A 28 -3.45 6.48 -19.07
CA GLY A 28 -2.23 7.24 -19.40
C GLY A 28 -0.92 6.54 -19.00
N GLU A 29 0.22 7.25 -19.06
CA GLU A 29 1.59 6.77 -18.71
C GLU A 29 1.75 6.25 -17.25
N ASP A 30 0.69 6.35 -16.46
CA ASP A 30 0.59 5.70 -15.16
C ASP A 30 0.37 4.19 -15.39
N TYR A 31 0.84 3.36 -14.48
CA TYR A 31 0.70 1.91 -14.60
C TYR A 31 -0.43 1.41 -13.72
N ALA A 32 -0.94 0.20 -13.99
CA ALA A 32 -1.89 -0.45 -13.11
C ALA A 32 -1.21 -0.79 -11.77
N TRP A 33 -1.35 0.12 -10.81
CA TRP A 33 -0.79 -0.01 -9.47
C TRP A 33 -1.86 -0.53 -8.52
N HIS A 34 -1.45 -1.52 -7.73
CA HIS A 34 -2.27 -2.22 -6.76
C HIS A 34 -1.68 -1.99 -5.37
N GLY A 35 -2.47 -1.41 -4.47
CA GLY A 35 -2.05 -1.11 -3.11
C GLY A 35 -2.75 -2.04 -2.11
N GLU A 36 -1.98 -2.78 -1.32
CA GLU A 36 -2.52 -3.57 -0.20
C GLU A 36 -1.99 -3.01 1.11
N ASN A 37 -2.87 -2.35 1.89
CA ASN A 37 -2.46 -1.57 3.07
C ASN A 37 -1.37 -0.53 2.74
N ALA A 38 -1.41 -0.01 1.51
CA ALA A 38 -0.40 0.88 0.98
C ALA A 38 -0.54 2.31 1.50
N GLN A 39 0.56 3.07 1.47
CA GLN A 39 0.50 4.51 1.67
C GLN A 39 -0.34 5.18 0.55
N PRO A 40 -0.93 6.37 0.79
CA PRO A 40 -1.65 7.10 -0.27
C PRO A 40 -0.79 7.25 -1.53
N PHE A 41 -1.34 6.91 -2.69
CA PHE A 41 -0.59 6.72 -3.94
C PHE A 41 0.24 7.95 -4.32
N ASP A 42 -0.37 9.14 -4.35
CA ASP A 42 0.32 10.37 -4.74
C ASP A 42 1.51 10.68 -3.82
N ALA A 43 1.32 10.52 -2.50
CA ALA A 43 2.39 10.76 -1.53
C ALA A 43 3.53 9.74 -1.69
N ALA A 44 3.20 8.47 -1.94
CA ALA A 44 4.19 7.42 -2.23
C ALA A 44 4.93 7.71 -3.54
N ARG A 45 4.20 8.01 -4.62
CA ARG A 45 4.74 8.33 -5.95
C ARG A 45 5.68 9.53 -5.88
N ASP A 46 5.24 10.63 -5.29
CA ASP A 46 6.00 11.87 -5.25
C ASP A 46 7.23 11.72 -4.35
N GLY A 47 7.11 11.01 -3.23
CA GLY A 47 8.24 10.65 -2.37
C GLY A 47 9.27 9.77 -3.08
N CYS A 48 8.82 8.78 -3.85
CA CYS A 48 9.71 7.91 -4.62
C CYS A 48 10.35 8.62 -5.81
N ARG A 49 9.63 9.53 -6.49
CA ARG A 49 10.21 10.40 -7.54
C ARG A 49 11.28 11.30 -6.95
N ALA A 50 11.04 11.91 -5.79
CA ALA A 50 12.00 12.78 -5.11
C ALA A 50 13.26 12.01 -4.63
N THR A 51 13.07 10.79 -4.13
CA THR A 51 14.17 9.97 -3.59
C THR A 51 15.05 9.38 -4.68
N THR A 52 14.44 8.84 -5.74
CA THR A 52 15.17 8.15 -6.81
C THR A 52 15.66 9.09 -7.90
N GLY A 53 14.97 10.22 -8.10
CA GLY A 53 15.17 11.10 -9.25
C GLY A 53 14.93 10.40 -10.59
N LYS A 54 14.21 9.26 -10.58
CA LYS A 54 13.99 8.41 -11.76
C LYS A 54 12.54 8.45 -12.23
N SER A 55 12.34 8.08 -13.49
CA SER A 55 11.02 7.83 -14.05
C SER A 55 10.38 6.59 -13.43
N MET A 56 9.06 6.51 -13.57
CA MET A 56 8.25 5.40 -13.05
C MET A 56 8.53 4.05 -13.73
N HIS A 57 9.35 4.05 -14.78
CA HIS A 57 9.76 2.87 -15.53
C HIS A 57 10.96 2.14 -14.94
N THR A 58 11.68 2.79 -14.02
CA THR A 58 12.92 2.22 -13.48
C THR A 58 12.62 1.26 -12.32
N ASP A 59 13.45 0.22 -12.20
CA ASP A 59 13.32 -0.73 -11.10
C ASP A 59 13.51 -0.05 -9.74
N ALA A 60 14.42 0.93 -9.63
CA ALA A 60 14.60 1.71 -8.40
C ALA A 60 13.32 2.44 -7.96
N PHE A 61 12.54 2.98 -8.90
CA PHE A 61 11.25 3.58 -8.58
C PHE A 61 10.23 2.52 -8.13
N ARG A 62 10.21 1.36 -8.81
CA ARG A 62 9.31 0.26 -8.49
C ARG A 62 9.58 -0.32 -7.10
N ASP A 63 10.85 -0.51 -6.75
CA ASP A 63 11.28 -1.01 -5.45
C ASP A 63 10.87 -0.02 -4.34
N CYS A 64 11.07 1.27 -4.57
CA CYS A 64 10.61 2.30 -3.64
C CYS A 64 9.08 2.24 -3.45
N MET A 65 8.30 2.08 -4.52
CA MET A 65 6.84 1.96 -4.43
C MET A 65 6.41 0.67 -3.71
N ALA A 66 7.13 -0.44 -3.91
CA ALA A 66 6.89 -1.71 -3.21
C ALA A 66 7.07 -1.56 -1.69
N ASP A 67 8.09 -0.82 -1.24
CA ASP A 67 8.28 -0.48 0.18
C ASP A 67 7.12 0.35 0.76
N LYS A 68 6.36 1.04 -0.10
CA LYS A 68 5.16 1.80 0.27
C LYS A 68 3.87 0.98 0.18
N GLY A 69 3.96 -0.31 -0.15
CA GLY A 69 2.83 -1.24 -0.28
C GLY A 69 2.20 -1.30 -1.67
N TRP A 70 2.86 -0.73 -2.69
CA TRP A 70 2.35 -0.70 -4.06
C TRP A 70 3.04 -1.72 -4.96
N THR A 71 2.25 -2.54 -5.63
CA THR A 71 2.71 -3.50 -6.65
C THR A 71 2.18 -3.10 -8.01
N ARG A 72 2.99 -3.27 -9.05
CA ARG A 72 2.61 -3.00 -10.44
C ARG A 72 2.33 -4.31 -11.17
N SER A 73 1.22 -4.38 -11.91
CA SER A 73 0.86 -5.48 -12.82
C SER A 73 0.96 -5.06 -14.29
#